data_AF-A0A357XWS7-F1
#
_entry.id   AF-A0A357XWS7-F1
#
_cell.length_a   1.000
_cell.length_b   1.000
_cell.length_c   1.000
_cell.angle_alpha   90.00
_cell.angle_beta   90.00
_cell.angle_gamma   90.00
#
_symmetry.space_group_name_H-M   'P 1'
#
loop_
_entity.id
_entity.type
_entity.pdbx_description
1 polymer ?
#
loop_
_entity_poly.entity_id
_entity_poly.type
_entity_poly.pdbx_seq_one_letter_code
_entity_poly.pdbx_strand_id
1 'polypeptide(L)'
;MLGTRLSTDMTRSRRGTLSLYGQAVWMHALLNRTYTDFTAQFSNPGMVNFSSNSKFTVRGNDPGRDWMVLGIGLNYDLAHWRLFGGYNAFTNDQQTLHTGNAGLAYGW
;
A
#
# COMPACT_ATOMS: atom_id res chain seq x y z
N MET A 1 9.70 9.97 -5.06
CA MET A 1 8.38 9.49 -5.54
C MET A 1 8.02 10.32 -6.75
N LEU A 2 7.61 9.67 -7.84
CA LEU A 2 7.15 10.31 -9.08
C LEU A 2 5.77 9.73 -9.39
N GLY A 3 4.84 10.53 -9.88
CA GLY A 3 3.53 9.99 -10.22
C GLY A 3 2.66 10.95 -11.00
N THR A 4 1.62 10.40 -11.60
CA THR A 4 0.58 11.13 -12.33
C THR A 4 -0.80 10.66 -11.89
N ARG A 5 -1.75 11.58 -11.98
CA ARG A 5 -3.17 11.31 -11.79
C ARG A 5 -3.94 11.98 -12.91
N LEU A 6 -4.79 11.19 -13.56
CA LEU A 6 -5.71 11.66 -14.58
C LEU A 6 -7.13 11.49 -14.07
N SER A 7 -7.98 12.47 -14.36
CA SER A 7 -9.40 12.43 -14.00
C SER A 7 -10.25 12.91 -15.15
N THR A 8 -11.42 12.29 -15.31
CA THR A 8 -12.43 12.70 -16.29
C THR A 8 -13.80 12.67 -15.65
N ASP A 9 -14.63 13.65 -15.98
CA ASP A 9 -16.05 13.61 -15.66
C ASP A 9 -16.74 12.64 -16.62
N MET A 10 -17.39 11.62 -16.07
CA MET A 10 -18.18 10.66 -16.85
C MET A 10 -19.56 11.22 -17.16
N THR A 11 -20.20 11.82 -16.15
CA THR A 11 -21.50 12.47 -16.31
C THR A 11 -21.58 13.72 -15.46
N ARG A 12 -22.15 14.78 -16.03
CA ARG A 12 -22.41 16.04 -15.34
C ARG A 12 -23.88 16.37 -15.52
N SER A 13 -24.63 16.36 -14.42
CA SER A 13 -26.08 16.61 -14.43
C SER A 13 -26.46 17.62 -13.35
N ARG A 14 -27.70 18.10 -13.39
CA ARG A 14 -28.26 18.92 -12.28
C ARG A 14 -28.31 18.17 -10.94
N ARG A 15 -28.25 16.83 -10.97
CA ARG A 15 -28.27 15.96 -9.79
C ARG A 15 -26.86 15.59 -9.31
N GLY A 16 -25.80 16.14 -9.90
CA GLY A 16 -24.43 15.88 -9.47
C GLY A 16 -23.49 15.51 -10.60
N THR A 17 -22.22 15.34 -10.23
CA THR A 17 -21.10 15.04 -11.13
C THR A 17 -20.47 13.72 -10.72
N LEU A 18 -20.41 12.77 -11.65
CA LEU A 18 -19.64 11.53 -11.50
C LEU A 18 -18.31 11.68 -12.22
N SER A 19 -17.21 11.49 -11.51
CA SER A 19 -15.85 11.54 -12.04
C SER A 19 -15.14 10.21 -11.82
N LEU A 20 -14.40 9.77 -12.84
CA LEU A 20 -13.45 8.65 -12.75
C LEU A 20 -12.04 9.24 -12.71
N TYR A 21 -11.18 8.66 -11.88
CA TYR A 21 -9.75 8.94 -11.91
C TYR A 21 -8.92 7.65 -11.97
N GLY A 22 -7.79 7.76 -12.63
CA GLY A 22 -6.72 6.77 -12.63
C GLY A 22 -5.42 7.43 -12.14
N GLN A 23 -4.60 6.68 -11.44
CA GLN A 23 -3.30 7.15 -10.98
C GLN A 23 -2.23 6.08 -11.16
N ALA A 24 -1.02 6.54 -11.45
CA ALA A 24 0.17 5.70 -11.50
C ALA A 24 1.30 6.44 -10.78
N VAL A 25 1.94 5.74 -9.84
CA VAL A 25 3.01 6.30 -9.01
C VAL A 25 4.16 5.29 -8.95
N TRP A 26 5.38 5.79 -9.09
CA TRP A 26 6.59 5.09 -8.71
C TRP A 26 7.13 5.62 -7.38
N MET A 27 7.32 4.71 -6.43
CA MET A 27 7.87 4.98 -5.11
C MET A 27 9.19 4.25 -4.95
N HIS A 28 10.17 4.92 -4.33
CA HIS A 28 11.46 4.33 -3.99
C HIS A 28 11.76 4.60 -2.51
N ALA A 29 12.01 3.56 -1.73
CA ALA A 29 12.43 3.68 -0.34
C ALA A 29 13.91 4.13 -0.27
N LEU A 30 14.15 5.26 0.39
CA LEU A 30 15.49 5.84 0.54
C LEU A 30 16.38 5.09 1.54
N LEU A 31 15.78 4.25 2.38
CA LEU A 31 16.53 3.41 3.31
C LEU A 31 17.13 2.23 2.54
N ASN A 32 18.45 2.08 2.62
CA ASN A 32 19.17 0.95 2.03
C ASN A 32 18.82 -0.39 2.67
N ARG A 33 18.23 -0.35 3.86
CA ARG A 33 17.84 -1.52 4.64
C ARG A 33 16.35 -1.46 4.95
N THR A 34 15.60 -2.33 4.29
CA THR A 34 14.15 -2.49 4.41
C THR A 34 13.77 -3.70 5.27
N TYR A 35 14.74 -4.51 5.68
CA TYR A 35 14.55 -5.66 6.57
C TYR A 35 15.10 -5.42 7.99
N THR A 36 14.44 -6.06 8.96
CA THR A 36 14.87 -6.09 10.37
C THR A 36 15.65 -7.36 10.64
N ASP A 37 16.79 -7.27 11.34
CA ASP A 37 17.47 -8.48 11.84
C ASP A 37 16.87 -8.89 13.17
N PHE A 38 16.60 -10.18 13.32
CA PHE A 38 16.15 -10.79 14.55
C PHE A 38 17.25 -11.71 15.08
N THR A 39 17.59 -11.56 16.36
CA THR A 39 18.46 -12.51 17.03
C THR A 39 17.59 -13.59 17.66
N ALA A 40 17.73 -14.82 17.17
CA ALA A 40 17.02 -15.98 17.67
C ALA A 40 17.95 -16.90 18.47
N GLN A 41 17.36 -17.62 19.40
CA GLN A 41 18.02 -18.61 20.24
C GLN A 41 17.06 -19.77 20.46
N PHE A 42 17.57 -21.00 20.43
CA PHE A 42 16.75 -22.17 20.73
C PHE A 42 16.35 -22.16 22.20
N SER A 43 15.05 -22.29 22.47
CA SER A 43 14.51 -22.35 23.84
C SER A 43 14.86 -23.66 24.55
N ASN A 44 15.05 -24.75 23.79
CA ASN A 44 15.53 -26.03 24.30
C ASN A 44 16.59 -26.63 23.37
N PRO A 45 17.89 -26.41 23.65
CA PRO A 45 18.97 -26.92 22.81
C PRO A 45 19.13 -28.44 22.91
N GLY A 46 18.44 -29.15 23.80
CA GLY A 46 18.67 -30.58 24.06
C GLY A 46 18.44 -31.54 22.88
N MET A 47 17.86 -31.08 21.76
CA MET A 47 17.59 -31.91 20.57
C MET A 47 18.62 -31.76 19.44
N VAL A 48 19.54 -30.80 19.55
CA VAL A 48 20.55 -30.51 18.51
C VAL A 48 21.81 -30.04 19.24
N ASN A 49 23.01 -30.46 18.88
CA ASN A 49 24.28 -30.10 19.56
C ASN A 49 24.66 -28.59 19.56
N PHE A 50 23.68 -27.69 19.59
CA PHE A 50 23.88 -26.26 19.82
C PHE A 50 24.02 -26.00 21.31
N SER A 51 25.00 -25.17 21.69
CA SER A 51 25.13 -24.74 23.07
C SER A 51 23.91 -23.91 23.49
N SER A 52 23.57 -23.92 24.77
CA SER A 52 22.49 -23.08 25.33
C SER A 52 22.71 -21.58 25.15
N ASN A 53 23.91 -21.15 24.74
CA ASN A 53 24.26 -19.76 24.42
C ASN A 53 24.39 -19.50 22.91
N SER A 54 24.09 -20.48 22.06
CA SER A 54 24.15 -20.32 20.60
C SER A 54 23.02 -19.41 20.13
N LYS A 55 23.39 -18.19 19.74
CA LYS A 55 22.50 -17.21 19.09
C LYS A 55 22.80 -17.17 17.61
N PHE A 56 21.77 -17.01 16.79
CA PHE A 56 21.91 -16.78 15.36
C PHE A 56 21.03 -15.61 14.93
N THR A 57 21.50 -14.89 13.92
CA THR A 57 20.77 -13.75 13.36
C THR A 57 20.01 -14.20 12.13
N VAL A 58 18.72 -13.90 12.10
CA VAL A 58 17.81 -14.15 10.98
C VAL A 58 17.44 -12.81 10.39
N ARG A 59 17.57 -12.69 9.06
CA ARG A 59 17.05 -11.53 8.34
C ARG A 59 15.54 -11.70 8.21
N GLY A 60 14.80 -10.70 8.68
CA GLY A 60 13.36 -10.61 8.50
C GLY A 60 12.96 -10.42 7.04
N ASN A 61 11.65 -10.30 6.83
CA ASN A 61 11.12 -10.01 5.50
C ASN A 61 11.67 -8.67 4.99
N ASP A 62 12.18 -8.70 3.77
CA ASP A 62 12.52 -7.50 3.02
C ASP A 62 11.34 -7.20 2.08
N PRO A 63 10.54 -6.14 2.34
CA PRO A 63 9.40 -5.80 1.51
C PRO A 63 9.80 -5.14 0.19
N GLY A 64 11.08 -4.82 -0.03
CA GLY A 64 11.57 -4.25 -1.28
C GLY A 64 11.49 -2.73 -1.30
N ARG A 65 12.29 -2.11 -2.18
CA ARG A 65 12.50 -0.66 -2.20
C ARG A 65 11.71 0.06 -3.28
N ASP A 66 11.59 -0.57 -4.44
CA ASP A 66 10.97 0.00 -5.62
C ASP A 66 9.56 -0.52 -5.75
N TRP A 67 8.59 0.39 -5.84
CA TRP A 67 7.18 0.07 -5.84
C TRP A 67 6.46 0.84 -6.94
N MET A 68 5.66 0.11 -7.70
CA MET A 68 4.68 0.69 -8.61
C MET A 68 3.32 0.66 -7.93
N VAL A 69 2.65 1.80 -7.89
CA VAL A 69 1.29 1.94 -7.37
C VAL A 69 0.37 2.32 -8.51
N LEU A 70 -0.61 1.48 -8.77
CA LEU A 70 -1.67 1.70 -9.75
C LEU A 70 -2.99 1.86 -9.03
N GLY A 71 -3.72 2.91 -9.33
CA GLY A 71 -4.98 3.22 -8.68
C GLY A 71 -6.07 3.61 -9.64
N ILE A 72 -7.30 3.25 -9.30
CA ILE A 72 -8.51 3.70 -9.98
C ILE A 72 -9.55 4.06 -8.92
N GLY A 73 -10.38 5.06 -9.20
CA GLY A 73 -11.48 5.38 -8.31
C GLY A 73 -12.53 6.29 -8.93
N LEU A 74 -13.61 6.44 -8.20
CA LEU A 74 -14.79 7.19 -8.57
C LEU A 74 -15.10 8.22 -7.49
N ASN A 75 -15.52 9.41 -7.89
CA ASN A 75 -16.16 10.37 -6.99
C ASN A 75 -17.51 10.76 -7.57
N TYR A 76 -18.51 10.85 -6.70
CA TYR A 76 -19.83 11.35 -7.03
C TYR A 76 -20.17 12.53 -6.10
N ASP A 77 -20.24 13.72 -6.71
CA ASP A 77 -20.49 14.98 -6.03
C ASP A 77 -21.97 15.38 -6.22
N LEU A 78 -22.74 15.44 -5.12
CA LEU A 78 -24.18 15.74 -5.06
C LEU A 78 -24.42 16.88 -4.07
N ALA A 79 -24.47 18.13 -4.55
CA ALA A 79 -24.69 19.31 -3.72
C ALA A 79 -23.74 19.36 -2.49
N HIS A 80 -24.26 19.04 -1.30
CA HIS A 80 -23.50 19.00 -0.04
C HIS A 80 -22.82 17.65 0.24
N TRP A 81 -23.10 16.61 -0.55
CA TRP A 81 -22.58 15.27 -0.35
C TRP A 81 -21.52 14.91 -1.38
N ARG A 82 -20.47 14.23 -0.93
CA ARG A 82 -19.49 13.57 -1.78
C ARG A 82 -19.39 12.11 -1.40
N LEU A 83 -19.69 11.22 -2.35
CA LEU A 83 -19.35 9.80 -2.25
C LEU A 83 -18.05 9.56 -3.00
N PHE A 84 -17.14 8.79 -2.43
CA PHE A 84 -15.92 8.39 -3.13
C PHE A 84 -15.58 6.93 -2.84
N GLY A 85 -14.97 6.30 -3.82
CA GLY A 85 -14.47 4.94 -3.75
C GLY A 85 -13.20 4.82 -4.58
N GLY A 86 -12.28 3.96 -4.16
CA GLY A 86 -11.03 3.76 -4.86
C GLY A 86 -10.42 2.41 -4.53
N TYR A 87 -9.51 2.00 -5.39
CA TYR A 87 -8.72 0.79 -5.27
C TYR A 87 -7.31 1.06 -5.77
N ASN A 88 -6.32 0.63 -4.98
CA ASN A 88 -4.91 0.72 -5.31
C ASN A 88 -4.27 -0.67 -5.24
N ALA A 89 -3.42 -0.97 -6.22
CA ALA A 89 -2.50 -2.09 -6.21
C ALA A 89 -1.08 -1.54 -6.08
N PHE A 90 -0.38 -1.95 -5.02
CA PHE A 90 1.04 -1.69 -4.81
C PHE A 90 1.79 -2.96 -5.20
N THR A 91 2.66 -2.89 -6.19
CA THR A 91 3.38 -4.06 -6.69
C THR A 91 4.88 -3.78 -6.76
N ASN A 92 5.66 -4.81 -6.49
CA ASN A 92 7.09 -4.85 -6.72
C ASN A 92 7.53 -6.29 -7.02
N ASP A 93 8.85 -6.50 -7.10
CA ASP A 93 9.43 -7.80 -7.43
C ASP A 93 9.13 -8.92 -6.42
N GLN A 94 8.67 -8.57 -5.21
CA GLN A 94 8.53 -9.50 -4.09
C GLN A 94 7.08 -9.74 -3.69
N GLN A 95 6.20 -8.74 -3.82
CA GLN A 95 4.83 -8.81 -3.35
C GLN A 95 3.90 -7.84 -4.07
N THR A 96 2.61 -8.14 -3.97
CA THR A 96 1.53 -7.24 -4.41
C THR A 96 0.53 -7.06 -3.27
N LEU A 97 0.23 -5.81 -2.94
CA LEU A 97 -0.71 -5.41 -1.90
C LEU A 97 -1.89 -4.70 -2.53
N HIS A 98 -3.09 -5.01 -2.05
CA HIS A 98 -4.33 -4.44 -2.55
C HIS A 98 -5.01 -3.63 -1.44
N THR A 99 -5.37 -2.38 -1.73
CA THR A 99 -6.03 -1.49 -0.76
C THR A 99 -7.24 -0.85 -1.41
N GLY A 100 -8.42 -1.11 -0.85
CA GLY A 100 -9.64 -0.41 -1.20
C GLY A 100 -9.94 0.70 -0.19
N ASN A 101 -10.52 1.80 -0.66
CA ASN A 101 -11.04 2.86 0.19
C ASN A 101 -12.41 3.31 -0.29
N ALA A 102 -13.28 3.70 0.64
CA ALA A 102 -14.57 4.31 0.33
C ALA A 102 -14.94 5.29 1.44
N GLY A 103 -15.76 6.27 1.12
CA GLY A 103 -16.23 7.23 2.10
C GLY A 103 -17.37 8.10 1.60
N LEU A 104 -18.00 8.75 2.58
CA LEU A 104 -19.05 9.73 2.42
C LEU A 104 -18.61 10.99 3.17
N ALA A 105 -18.66 12.14 2.51
CA ALA A 105 -18.39 13.43 3.12
C ALA A 105 -19.62 14.35 2.95
N TYR A 106 -19.91 15.14 3.97
CA TYR A 106 -20.93 16.19 3.96
C TYR A 106 -20.25 17.55 4.15
N GLY A 107 -20.53 18.50 3.27
CA GLY A 107 -20.10 19.90 3.40
C GLY A 107 -21.28 20.78 3.78
N TRP A 108 -21.22 21.38 4.97
CA TRP A 108 -22.20 22.36 5.45
C TRP A 108 -21.91 23.77 4.94
#